data_AF-A0A2P6VTB6-F1
#
_entry.id   AF-A0A2P6VTB6-F1
#
_cell.length_a   1.000
_cell.length_b   1.000
_cell.length_c   1.000
_cell.angle_alpha   90.00
_cell.angle_beta   90.00
_cell.angle_gamma   90.00
#
_symmetry.space_group_name_H-M   'P 1'
#
loop_
_entity.id
_entity.type
_entity.pdbx_description
1 polymer ?
#
loop_
_entity_poly.entity_id
_entity_poly.type
_entity_poly.pdbx_seq_one_letter_code
_entity_poly.pdbx_strand_id
1 'polypeptide(L)'
;MSHPLPDGVDLEACLFGGQAFTWWSADDTIEGLTRGTRVSIDPVRGTWTSTPDRDEGFLAAYLGRERTRPRALAEDPDLGALARRMPGLRLLDQDPWEGTLAFMISPANNVPRIQATIAKLCRRLGDPVDGTAAVPGPQAVADAERPIEAAHDRLVELDGVGPKVAECILCYALGFDRAFPVDRWVARAGEHLLGEEPTTEAARQRWGDDAAMAQQVVFHGARKGYVDGIEASPVAGFDAWRSVEV
;
A
#
# COMPACT_ATOMS: atom_id res chain seq x y z
N MET A 1 -26.30 -10.02 7.16
CA MET A 1 -27.68 -9.65 7.51
C MET A 1 -28.09 -8.41 6.72
N SER A 2 -29.40 -8.10 6.62
CA SER A 2 -29.88 -6.88 5.96
C SER A 2 -30.25 -5.84 7.01
N HIS A 3 -29.80 -4.61 6.81
CA HIS A 3 -29.96 -3.49 7.74
C HIS A 3 -30.69 -2.32 7.06
N PRO A 4 -31.44 -1.48 7.79
CA PRO A 4 -32.04 -0.28 7.22
C PRO A 4 -30.95 0.76 6.90
N LEU A 5 -31.20 1.59 5.87
CA LEU A 5 -30.37 2.75 5.59
C LEU A 5 -30.60 3.87 6.62
N PRO A 6 -29.57 4.70 6.90
CA PRO A 6 -29.75 5.90 7.71
C PRO A 6 -30.75 6.87 7.07
N ASP A 7 -31.72 7.35 7.85
CA ASP A 7 -32.79 8.22 7.37
C ASP A 7 -32.28 9.52 6.75
N GLY A 8 -32.85 9.92 5.61
CA GLY A 8 -32.65 11.24 5.01
C GLY A 8 -31.26 11.49 4.44
N VAL A 9 -30.45 10.46 4.19
CA VAL A 9 -29.19 10.58 3.45
C VAL A 9 -29.45 10.73 1.94
N ASP A 10 -28.72 11.64 1.29
CA ASP A 10 -28.67 11.74 -0.17
C ASP A 10 -27.50 10.89 -0.66
N LEU A 11 -27.77 9.64 -1.01
CA LEU A 11 -26.73 8.68 -1.41
C LEU A 11 -25.98 9.14 -2.65
N GLU A 12 -26.68 9.73 -3.63
CA GLU A 12 -26.07 10.17 -4.87
C GLU A 12 -25.04 11.27 -4.61
N ALA A 13 -25.47 12.31 -3.89
CA ALA A 13 -24.60 13.43 -3.55
C ALA A 13 -23.44 13.00 -2.61
N CYS A 14 -23.67 12.04 -1.71
CA CYS A 14 -22.63 11.59 -0.80
C CYS A 14 -21.60 10.68 -1.48
N LEU A 15 -22.05 9.64 -2.19
CA LEU A 15 -21.19 8.56 -2.68
C LEU A 15 -20.55 8.87 -4.04
N PHE A 16 -21.21 9.70 -4.86
CA PHE A 16 -20.74 10.05 -6.20
C PHE A 16 -20.37 11.53 -6.34
N GLY A 17 -20.58 12.36 -5.30
CA GLY A 17 -20.27 13.79 -5.28
C GLY A 17 -18.79 14.16 -5.18
N GLY A 18 -17.87 13.21 -5.39
CA GLY A 18 -16.43 13.45 -5.46
C GLY A 18 -15.66 13.41 -4.13
N GLN A 19 -16.32 13.08 -3.02
CA GLN A 19 -15.65 12.81 -1.75
C GLN A 19 -15.21 11.33 -1.61
N ALA A 20 -15.90 10.40 -2.29
CA ALA A 20 -15.57 8.98 -2.31
C ALA A 20 -15.43 8.47 -3.75
N PHE A 21 -14.65 7.39 -3.91
CA PHE A 21 -14.28 6.85 -5.22
C PHE A 21 -14.30 5.31 -5.28
N THR A 22 -14.78 4.67 -4.22
CA THR A 22 -14.88 3.20 -4.10
C THR A 22 -16.31 2.69 -4.20
N TRP A 23 -17.24 3.54 -4.68
CA TRP A 23 -18.65 3.22 -4.90
C TRP A 23 -18.96 3.18 -6.39
N TRP A 24 -19.87 2.27 -6.79
CA TRP A 24 -20.35 2.11 -8.15
C TRP A 24 -21.81 1.64 -8.17
N SER A 25 -22.53 1.95 -9.24
CA SER A 25 -23.85 1.39 -9.49
C SER A 25 -23.72 -0.01 -10.11
N ALA A 26 -24.52 -0.96 -9.64
CA ALA A 26 -24.63 -2.30 -10.22
C ALA A 26 -26.10 -2.70 -10.28
N ASP A 27 -26.64 -2.81 -11.50
CA ASP A 27 -28.07 -3.08 -11.72
C ASP A 27 -28.97 -2.14 -10.90
N ASP A 28 -29.73 -2.69 -9.94
CA ASP A 28 -30.64 -1.95 -9.04
C ASP A 28 -30.00 -1.63 -7.67
N THR A 29 -28.71 -1.93 -7.47
CA THR A 29 -27.98 -1.67 -6.22
C THR A 29 -26.86 -0.63 -6.39
N ILE A 30 -26.47 -0.06 -5.26
CA ILE A 30 -25.25 0.73 -5.12
C ILE A 30 -24.26 -0.11 -4.32
N GLU A 31 -23.13 -0.42 -4.94
CA GLU A 31 -22.08 -1.23 -4.36
C GLU A 31 -20.91 -0.36 -3.93
N GLY A 32 -20.21 -0.76 -2.87
CA GLY A 32 -19.06 -0.04 -2.38
C GLY A 32 -18.06 -0.90 -1.64
N LEU A 33 -16.82 -0.41 -1.58
CA LEU A 33 -15.76 -0.98 -0.76
C LEU A 33 -15.34 0.05 0.27
N THR A 34 -15.37 -0.33 1.55
CA THR A 34 -14.77 0.45 2.61
C THR A 34 -14.39 -0.41 3.81
N ARG A 35 -13.25 -0.11 4.44
CA ARG A 35 -12.73 -0.80 5.64
C ARG A 35 -12.69 -2.32 5.45
N GLY A 36 -12.17 -2.77 4.29
CA GLY A 36 -12.09 -4.18 3.93
C GLY A 36 -13.43 -4.89 3.78
N THR A 37 -14.53 -4.14 3.63
CA THR A 37 -15.90 -4.65 3.58
C THR A 37 -16.55 -4.26 2.26
N ARG A 38 -17.17 -5.21 1.58
CA ARG A 38 -18.09 -4.93 0.46
C ARG A 38 -19.46 -4.61 1.02
N VAL A 39 -20.03 -3.50 0.61
CA VAL A 39 -21.36 -3.03 0.99
C VAL A 39 -22.24 -3.01 -0.26
N SER A 40 -23.45 -3.58 -0.17
CA SER A 40 -24.48 -3.54 -1.20
C SER A 40 -25.70 -2.82 -0.65
N ILE A 41 -26.06 -1.68 -1.23
CA ILE A 41 -27.21 -0.87 -0.88
C ILE A 41 -28.32 -1.07 -1.91
N ASP A 42 -29.52 -1.40 -1.45
CA ASP A 42 -30.76 -1.35 -2.21
C ASP A 42 -31.45 -0.01 -1.91
N PRO A 43 -31.34 1.00 -2.79
CA PRO A 43 -31.89 2.33 -2.55
C PRO A 43 -33.42 2.35 -2.63
N VAL A 44 -34.04 1.38 -3.31
CA VAL A 44 -35.50 1.31 -3.45
C VAL A 44 -36.15 0.76 -2.18
N ARG A 45 -35.56 -0.29 -1.61
CA ARG A 45 -36.02 -0.88 -0.34
C ARG A 45 -35.53 -0.11 0.88
N GLY A 46 -34.55 0.76 0.71
CA GLY A 46 -33.95 1.51 1.81
C GLY A 46 -33.13 0.61 2.74
N THR A 47 -32.48 -0.41 2.19
CA THR A 47 -31.74 -1.43 2.97
C THR A 47 -30.34 -1.62 2.44
N TRP A 48 -29.45 -2.19 3.25
CA TRP A 48 -28.10 -2.56 2.83
C TRP A 48 -27.64 -3.86 3.48
N THR A 49 -26.67 -4.49 2.84
CA THR A 49 -25.99 -5.70 3.32
C THR A 49 -24.49 -5.52 3.20
N SER A 50 -23.71 -6.35 3.89
CA SER A 50 -22.25 -6.33 3.79
C SER A 50 -21.63 -7.71 3.83
N THR A 51 -20.43 -7.80 3.24
CA THR A 51 -19.53 -8.95 3.38
C THR A 51 -18.12 -8.46 3.72
N PRO A 52 -17.50 -8.93 4.82
CA PRO A 52 -18.11 -9.74 5.88
C PRO A 52 -19.29 -9.01 6.54
N ASP A 53 -20.15 -9.76 7.23
CA ASP A 53 -21.32 -9.19 7.88
C ASP A 53 -20.93 -8.16 8.95
N ARG A 54 -21.53 -6.98 8.89
CA ARG A 54 -21.32 -5.88 9.83
C ARG A 54 -22.64 -5.50 10.49
N ASP A 55 -22.57 -4.93 11.70
CA ASP A 55 -23.74 -4.42 12.39
C ASP A 55 -24.31 -3.16 11.70
N GLU A 56 -25.55 -2.80 12.07
CA GLU A 56 -26.27 -1.66 11.50
C GLU A 56 -25.54 -0.32 11.65
N GLY A 57 -24.68 -0.18 12.66
CA GLY A 57 -23.91 1.03 12.93
C GLY A 57 -22.76 1.25 11.95
N PHE A 58 -22.31 0.22 11.23
CA PHE A 58 -21.15 0.31 10.34
C PHE A 58 -21.35 1.30 9.20
N LEU A 59 -22.42 1.14 8.41
CA LEU A 59 -22.71 2.05 7.30
C LEU A 59 -23.18 3.41 7.80
N ALA A 60 -23.90 3.46 8.92
CA ALA A 60 -24.31 4.72 9.56
C ALA A 60 -23.09 5.58 9.96
N ALA A 61 -22.07 4.97 10.54
CA ALA A 61 -20.82 5.65 10.86
C ALA A 61 -20.12 6.18 9.59
N TYR A 62 -20.03 5.37 8.53
CA TYR A 62 -19.44 5.78 7.25
C TYR A 62 -20.19 6.93 6.57
N LEU A 63 -21.52 6.85 6.48
CA LEU A 63 -22.39 7.87 5.86
C LEU A 63 -22.54 9.13 6.71
N GLY A 64 -21.72 9.30 7.74
CA GLY A 64 -21.65 10.49 8.56
C GLY A 64 -21.88 10.15 10.02
N ARG A 65 -20.78 10.26 10.79
CA ARG A 65 -20.72 10.52 12.23
C ARG A 65 -21.90 11.39 12.66
N GLU A 66 -22.66 11.02 13.71
CA GLU A 66 -23.75 11.81 14.31
C GLU A 66 -23.37 13.29 14.55
N ARG A 67 -23.43 14.11 13.51
CA ARG A 67 -23.18 15.54 13.55
C ARG A 67 -24.28 16.16 12.72
N THR A 68 -25.29 16.63 13.44
CA THR A 68 -26.25 17.63 12.97
C THR A 68 -25.57 18.55 11.96
N ARG A 69 -26.20 18.77 10.80
CA ARG A 69 -25.82 19.81 9.84
C ARG A 69 -25.31 21.03 10.62
N PRO A 70 -24.06 21.51 10.38
CA PRO A 70 -23.52 22.60 11.16
C PRO A 70 -24.51 23.76 11.17
N ARG A 71 -25.00 24.13 12.35
CA ARG A 71 -25.98 25.23 12.50
C ARG A 71 -25.49 26.50 11.81
N ALA A 72 -24.18 26.74 11.87
CA ALA A 72 -23.49 27.81 11.17
C ALA A 72 -23.76 27.83 9.64
N LEU A 73 -23.81 26.68 8.96
CA LEU A 73 -24.10 26.65 7.51
C LEU A 73 -25.54 27.03 7.20
N ALA A 74 -26.51 26.68 8.07
CA ALA A 74 -27.91 27.02 7.84
C ALA A 74 -28.18 28.53 8.06
N GLU A 75 -27.42 29.14 8.96
CA GLU A 75 -27.48 30.57 9.29
C GLU A 75 -26.53 31.42 8.42
N ASP A 76 -25.69 30.79 7.59
CA ASP A 76 -24.74 31.47 6.71
C ASP A 76 -25.47 32.31 5.64
N PRO A 77 -25.10 33.60 5.46
CA PRO A 77 -25.79 34.49 4.53
C PRO A 77 -25.60 34.08 3.06
N ASP A 78 -24.48 33.47 2.71
CA ASP A 78 -24.12 33.11 1.34
C ASP A 78 -24.47 31.65 1.03
N LEU A 79 -24.25 30.75 1.99
CA LEU A 79 -24.39 29.31 1.84
C LEU A 79 -25.70 28.76 2.38
N GLY A 80 -26.43 29.48 3.24
CA GLY A 80 -27.60 28.93 3.94
C GLY A 80 -28.75 28.53 3.00
N ALA A 81 -29.00 29.33 1.95
CA ALA A 81 -29.99 28.98 0.94
C ALA A 81 -29.60 27.72 0.15
N LEU A 82 -28.31 27.56 -0.16
CA LEU A 82 -27.78 26.40 -0.87
C LEU A 82 -27.80 25.15 0.02
N ALA A 83 -27.33 25.26 1.26
CA ALA A 83 -27.34 24.18 2.24
C ALA A 83 -28.76 23.63 2.44
N ARG A 84 -29.77 24.50 2.59
CA ARG A 84 -31.18 24.08 2.72
C ARG A 84 -31.71 23.24 1.54
N ARG A 85 -31.13 23.39 0.33
CA ARG A 85 -31.52 22.61 -0.85
C ARG A 85 -30.90 21.22 -0.93
N MET A 86 -29.90 20.91 -0.09
CA MET A 86 -29.22 19.60 -0.07
C MET A 86 -29.31 18.93 1.31
N PRO A 87 -30.52 18.74 1.89
CA PRO A 87 -30.72 18.28 3.28
C PRO A 87 -30.03 16.95 3.60
N GLY A 88 -29.89 16.06 2.63
CA GLY A 88 -29.27 14.76 2.80
C GLY A 88 -27.77 14.68 2.49
N LEU A 89 -27.14 15.77 2.04
CA LEU A 89 -25.69 15.79 1.83
C LEU A 89 -24.96 15.70 3.16
N ARG A 90 -24.02 14.74 3.25
CA ARG A 90 -23.21 14.46 4.43
C ARG A 90 -21.73 14.42 4.05
N LEU A 91 -20.88 14.72 5.02
CA LEU A 91 -19.45 14.42 4.93
C LEU A 91 -19.24 12.97 5.39
N LEU A 92 -18.64 12.16 4.54
CA LEU A 92 -18.36 10.76 4.82
C LEU A 92 -17.22 10.62 5.84
N ASP A 93 -17.35 9.66 6.75
CA ASP A 93 -16.28 9.21 7.64
C ASP A 93 -15.57 8.03 6.96
N GLN A 94 -14.68 8.35 6.02
CA GLN A 94 -13.94 7.36 5.25
C GLN A 94 -12.80 6.75 6.07
N ASP A 95 -12.33 5.58 5.65
CA ASP A 95 -11.06 5.08 6.14
C ASP A 95 -9.92 6.07 5.75
N PRO A 96 -9.05 6.48 6.69
CA PRO A 96 -8.00 7.45 6.40
C PRO A 96 -7.07 7.01 5.27
N TRP A 97 -6.71 5.73 5.22
CA TRP A 97 -5.81 5.22 4.20
C TRP A 97 -6.50 5.12 2.84
N GLU A 98 -7.74 4.60 2.78
CA GLU A 98 -8.51 4.55 1.53
C GLU A 98 -8.67 5.95 0.92
N GLY A 99 -9.00 6.94 1.76
CA GLY A 99 -9.09 8.34 1.38
C GLY A 99 -7.75 8.88 0.87
N THR A 100 -6.65 8.69 1.61
CA THR A 100 -5.31 9.13 1.19
C THR A 100 -4.92 8.53 -0.16
N LEU A 101 -5.09 7.22 -0.35
CA LEU A 101 -4.77 6.56 -1.61
C LEU A 101 -5.57 7.15 -2.78
N ALA A 102 -6.88 7.36 -2.59
CA ALA A 102 -7.75 7.94 -3.62
C ALA A 102 -7.34 9.37 -3.99
N PHE A 103 -7.00 10.21 -3.00
CA PHE A 103 -6.57 11.59 -3.23
C PHE A 103 -5.13 11.72 -3.73
N MET A 104 -4.27 10.71 -3.56
CA MET A 104 -2.98 10.64 -4.26
C MET A 104 -3.15 10.37 -5.76
N ILE A 105 -4.23 9.68 -6.15
CA ILE A 105 -4.54 9.34 -7.56
C ILE A 105 -5.31 10.46 -8.27
N SER A 106 -5.94 11.37 -7.53
CA SER A 106 -6.83 12.40 -8.06
C SER A 106 -6.18 13.58 -8.81
N PRO A 107 -4.92 13.99 -8.57
CA PRO A 107 -4.32 15.12 -9.29
C PRO A 107 -4.31 14.92 -10.81
N ALA A 108 -4.71 15.97 -11.55
CA ALA A 108 -4.87 15.96 -13.01
C ALA A 108 -5.77 14.82 -13.56
N ASN A 109 -6.70 14.33 -12.73
CA ASN A 109 -7.56 13.20 -13.04
C ASN A 109 -9.05 13.59 -12.97
N ASN A 110 -9.95 12.69 -13.41
CA ASN A 110 -11.40 12.88 -13.27
C ASN A 110 -12.02 11.69 -12.54
N VAL A 111 -13.23 11.88 -11.97
CA VAL A 111 -13.88 10.87 -11.12
C VAL A 111 -13.91 9.47 -11.75
N PRO A 112 -14.32 9.28 -13.03
CA PRO A 112 -14.32 7.95 -13.65
C PRO A 112 -12.94 7.30 -13.74
N ARG A 113 -11.90 8.07 -14.06
CA ARG A 113 -10.52 7.55 -14.16
C ARG A 113 -9.92 7.25 -12.79
N ILE A 114 -10.28 8.02 -11.75
CA ILE A 114 -9.89 7.74 -10.36
C ILE A 114 -10.50 6.40 -9.93
N GLN A 115 -11.82 6.24 -10.10
CA GLN A 115 -12.52 4.99 -9.81
C GLN A 115 -11.93 3.80 -10.58
N ALA A 116 -11.66 3.97 -11.88
CA ALA A 116 -11.07 2.91 -12.70
C ALA A 116 -9.64 2.52 -12.24
N THR A 117 -8.84 3.49 -11.81
CA THR A 117 -7.50 3.24 -11.27
C THR A 117 -7.57 2.50 -9.93
N ILE A 118 -8.43 2.96 -9.02
CA ILE A 118 -8.66 2.29 -7.73
C ILE A 118 -9.15 0.86 -7.95
N ALA A 119 -10.13 0.64 -8.83
CA ALA A 119 -10.62 -0.70 -9.14
C ALA A 119 -9.53 -1.64 -9.69
N LYS A 120 -8.56 -1.11 -10.47
CA LYS A 120 -7.39 -1.88 -10.92
C LYS A 120 -6.47 -2.23 -9.75
N LEU A 121 -6.25 -1.30 -8.82
CA LEU A 121 -5.44 -1.54 -7.62
C LEU A 121 -6.08 -2.61 -6.74
N CYS A 122 -7.38 -2.49 -6.47
CA CYS A 122 -8.14 -3.51 -5.72
C CYS A 122 -7.96 -4.90 -6.35
N ARG A 123 -8.25 -5.06 -7.65
CA ARG A 123 -8.12 -6.37 -8.31
C ARG A 123 -6.71 -6.95 -8.31
N ARG A 124 -5.67 -6.11 -8.24
CA ARG A 124 -4.28 -6.56 -8.30
C ARG A 124 -3.67 -6.85 -6.93
N LEU A 125 -4.04 -6.04 -5.94
CA LEU A 125 -3.32 -5.93 -4.66
C LEU A 125 -4.24 -6.06 -3.44
N GLY A 126 -5.55 -6.02 -3.64
CA GLY A 126 -6.53 -6.08 -2.57
C GLY A 126 -6.80 -7.51 -2.12
N ASP A 127 -7.12 -7.66 -0.83
CA ASP A 127 -7.59 -8.94 -0.30
C ASP A 127 -8.96 -9.32 -0.90
N PRO A 128 -9.20 -10.59 -1.25
CA PRO A 128 -10.48 -11.04 -1.79
C PRO A 128 -11.65 -10.78 -0.83
N VAL A 129 -12.73 -10.19 -1.33
CA VAL A 129 -13.98 -9.96 -0.59
C VAL A 129 -15.16 -10.13 -1.54
N ASP A 130 -15.98 -11.17 -1.31
CA ASP A 130 -17.23 -11.43 -2.04
C ASP A 130 -17.18 -11.18 -3.55
N GLY A 131 -16.37 -11.97 -4.28
CA GLY A 131 -16.27 -11.88 -5.73
C GLY A 131 -15.55 -10.63 -6.26
N THR A 132 -15.04 -9.76 -5.38
CA THR A 132 -14.16 -8.63 -5.70
C THR A 132 -12.95 -8.63 -4.76
N ALA A 133 -12.27 -7.49 -4.65
CA ALA A 133 -11.13 -7.29 -3.76
C ALA A 133 -11.24 -5.93 -3.05
N ALA A 134 -10.83 -5.88 -1.78
CA ALA A 134 -10.82 -4.66 -0.97
C ALA A 134 -9.84 -3.61 -1.52
N VAL A 135 -9.94 -2.37 -1.02
CA VAL A 135 -8.88 -1.38 -1.22
C VAL A 135 -7.59 -1.92 -0.58
N PRO A 136 -6.46 -2.00 -1.32
CA PRO A 136 -5.24 -2.60 -0.79
C PRO A 136 -4.70 -1.76 0.36
N GLY A 137 -4.22 -2.43 1.42
CA GLY A 137 -3.55 -1.77 2.53
C GLY A 137 -2.18 -1.16 2.14
N PRO A 138 -1.57 -0.34 3.00
CA PRO A 138 -0.27 0.29 2.72
C PRO A 138 0.82 -0.72 2.39
N GLN A 139 0.87 -1.83 3.12
CA GLN A 139 1.88 -2.88 2.90
C GLN A 139 1.70 -3.55 1.53
N ALA A 140 0.47 -3.91 1.15
CA ALA A 140 0.22 -4.48 -0.17
C ALA A 140 0.58 -3.53 -1.32
N VAL A 141 0.45 -2.21 -1.13
CA VAL A 141 0.90 -1.20 -2.10
C VAL A 141 2.42 -1.07 -2.11
N ALA A 142 3.10 -1.16 -0.96
CA ALA A 142 4.55 -1.18 -0.88
C ALA A 142 5.15 -2.45 -1.50
N ASP A 143 4.57 -3.62 -1.21
CA ASP A 143 4.97 -4.92 -1.76
C ASP A 143 4.67 -5.04 -3.26
N ALA A 144 3.72 -4.25 -3.76
CA ALA A 144 3.46 -4.13 -5.19
C ALA A 144 4.60 -3.48 -5.97
N GLU A 145 5.61 -2.94 -5.29
CA GLU A 145 6.79 -2.40 -5.94
C GLU A 145 7.61 -3.50 -6.61
N ARG A 146 7.24 -3.75 -7.87
CA ARG A 146 8.06 -4.13 -9.04
C ARG A 146 8.77 -5.50 -8.95
N PRO A 147 8.84 -6.26 -10.06
CA PRO A 147 9.87 -7.28 -10.20
C PRO A 147 11.21 -6.66 -9.83
N ILE A 148 11.95 -7.32 -8.93
CA ILE A 148 13.24 -6.83 -8.43
C ILE A 148 14.18 -6.49 -9.59
N GLU A 149 14.03 -7.20 -10.72
CA GLU A 149 14.74 -6.96 -11.98
C GLU A 149 14.39 -5.59 -12.60
N ALA A 150 13.11 -5.22 -12.67
CA ALA A 150 12.70 -3.93 -13.22
C ALA A 150 13.09 -2.76 -12.32
N ALA A 151 13.17 -2.98 -11.01
CA ALA A 151 13.69 -1.99 -10.07
C ALA A 151 15.22 -1.85 -10.21
N HIS A 152 15.94 -2.98 -10.36
CA HIS A 152 17.37 -3.02 -10.64
C HIS A 152 17.74 -2.28 -11.92
N ASP A 153 17.07 -2.58 -13.05
CA ASP A 153 17.40 -1.98 -14.35
C ASP A 153 17.31 -0.46 -14.32
N ARG A 154 16.27 0.09 -13.68
CA ARG A 154 16.10 1.53 -13.50
C ARG A 154 17.17 2.18 -12.60
N LEU A 155 17.68 1.44 -11.62
CA LEU A 155 18.74 1.95 -10.74
C LEU A 155 20.07 2.02 -11.50
N VAL A 156 20.36 1.03 -12.35
CA VAL A 156 21.60 0.98 -13.14
C VAL A 156 21.66 2.04 -14.24
N GLU A 157 20.52 2.59 -14.65
CA GLU A 157 20.45 3.75 -15.56
C GLU A 157 21.00 5.06 -14.93
N LEU A 158 21.18 5.12 -13.62
CA LEU A 158 21.69 6.31 -12.93
C LEU A 158 23.22 6.40 -13.02
N ASP A 159 23.75 7.57 -13.39
CA ASP A 159 25.19 7.82 -13.44
C ASP A 159 25.86 7.49 -12.08
N GLY A 160 26.81 6.55 -12.10
CA GLY A 160 27.55 6.10 -10.90
C GLY A 160 26.93 4.91 -10.17
N VAL A 161 25.79 4.37 -10.62
CA VAL A 161 25.15 3.20 -10.01
C VAL A 161 25.40 1.95 -10.88
N GLY A 162 26.35 1.11 -10.46
CA GLY A 162 26.57 -0.22 -11.05
C GLY A 162 25.69 -1.31 -10.42
N PRO A 163 25.67 -2.54 -10.98
CA PRO A 163 24.82 -3.64 -10.51
C PRO A 163 24.90 -3.92 -9.00
N LYS A 164 26.12 -3.96 -8.43
CA LYS A 164 26.33 -4.14 -6.98
C LYS A 164 25.64 -3.03 -6.17
N VAL A 165 25.75 -1.78 -6.63
CA VAL A 165 25.19 -0.63 -5.91
C VAL A 165 23.67 -0.64 -6.00
N ALA A 166 23.12 -0.97 -7.17
CA ALA A 166 21.68 -1.17 -7.36
C ALA A 166 21.14 -2.24 -6.39
N GLU A 167 21.78 -3.41 -6.31
CA GLU A 167 21.40 -4.46 -5.36
C GLU A 167 21.49 -4.00 -3.89
N CYS A 168 22.50 -3.19 -3.52
CA CYS A 168 22.57 -2.63 -2.17
C CYS A 168 21.37 -1.72 -1.86
N ILE A 169 20.96 -0.89 -2.82
CA ILE A 169 19.78 -0.01 -2.67
C ILE A 169 18.51 -0.87 -2.55
N LEU A 170 18.35 -1.87 -3.40
CA LEU A 170 17.23 -2.81 -3.36
C LEU A 170 17.15 -3.52 -2.00
N CYS A 171 18.28 -4.05 -1.53
CA CYS A 171 18.37 -4.81 -0.29
C CYS A 171 18.12 -3.94 0.96
N TYR A 172 18.89 -2.86 1.12
CA TYR A 172 18.98 -2.16 2.41
C TYR A 172 18.04 -0.96 2.51
N ALA A 173 17.62 -0.38 1.38
CA ALA A 173 16.78 0.82 1.37
C ALA A 173 15.35 0.54 0.89
N LEU A 174 15.16 -0.43 -0.01
CA LEU A 174 13.86 -0.74 -0.61
C LEU A 174 13.23 -2.05 -0.11
N GLY A 175 13.90 -2.77 0.80
CA GLY A 175 13.32 -3.94 1.48
C GLY A 175 13.13 -5.17 0.59
N PHE A 176 13.86 -5.28 -0.52
CA PHE A 176 13.81 -6.49 -1.35
C PHE A 176 14.62 -7.62 -0.70
N ASP A 177 13.93 -8.53 -0.02
CA ASP A 177 14.56 -9.69 0.64
C ASP A 177 15.24 -10.66 -0.34
N ARG A 178 14.87 -10.59 -1.63
CA ARG A 178 15.52 -11.32 -2.73
C ARG A 178 16.74 -10.60 -3.32
N ALA A 179 17.09 -9.41 -2.85
CA ALA A 179 18.28 -8.71 -3.32
C ALA A 179 19.56 -9.41 -2.84
N PHE A 180 20.59 -9.45 -3.69
CA PHE A 180 21.86 -10.09 -3.34
C PHE A 180 23.05 -9.29 -3.89
N PRO A 181 23.52 -8.27 -3.15
CA PRO A 181 24.69 -7.51 -3.55
C PRO A 181 25.97 -8.34 -3.49
N VAL A 182 26.60 -8.56 -4.64
CA VAL A 182 27.90 -9.25 -4.75
C VAL A 182 29.03 -8.22 -4.77
N ASP A 183 29.80 -8.16 -3.69
CA ASP A 183 31.04 -7.37 -3.62
C ASP A 183 32.27 -8.31 -3.61
N ARG A 184 33.47 -7.73 -3.48
CA ARG A 184 34.71 -8.54 -3.47
C ARG A 184 34.79 -9.58 -2.36
N TRP A 185 34.13 -9.37 -1.21
CA TRP A 185 34.15 -10.32 -0.10
C TRP A 185 33.16 -11.45 -0.35
N VAL A 186 31.94 -11.11 -0.80
CA VAL A 186 30.93 -12.08 -1.18
C VAL A 186 31.39 -12.93 -2.37
N ALA A 187 32.02 -12.32 -3.37
CA ALA A 187 32.59 -13.01 -4.53
C ALA A 187 33.60 -14.10 -4.11
N ARG A 188 34.63 -13.69 -3.35
CA ARG A 188 35.66 -14.61 -2.83
C ARG A 188 35.08 -15.68 -1.93
N ALA A 189 34.16 -15.30 -1.04
CA ALA A 189 33.55 -16.26 -0.12
C ALA A 189 32.72 -17.29 -0.85
N GLY A 190 31.99 -16.90 -1.90
CA GLY A 190 31.23 -17.84 -2.71
C GLY A 190 32.13 -18.79 -3.49
N GLU A 191 33.29 -18.38 -4.00
CA GLU A 191 34.24 -19.33 -4.63
C GLU A 191 34.62 -20.47 -3.68
N HIS A 192 34.82 -20.19 -2.40
CA HIS A 192 35.14 -21.20 -1.39
C HIS A 192 33.93 -22.00 -0.90
N LEU A 193 32.77 -21.36 -0.73
CA LEU A 193 31.57 -21.98 -0.16
C LEU A 193 30.73 -22.73 -1.20
N LEU A 194 30.73 -22.26 -2.44
CA LEU A 194 29.88 -22.72 -3.54
C LEU A 194 30.68 -23.31 -4.69
N GLY A 195 32.00 -23.13 -4.72
CA GLY A 195 32.88 -23.63 -5.79
C GLY A 195 32.93 -22.75 -7.04
N GLU A 196 32.19 -21.64 -7.05
CA GLU A 196 32.15 -20.66 -8.14
C GLU A 196 31.83 -19.26 -7.60
N GLU A 197 32.14 -18.22 -8.38
CA GLU A 197 31.77 -16.85 -8.03
C GLU A 197 30.23 -16.72 -8.05
N PRO A 198 29.59 -16.32 -6.94
CA PRO A 198 28.15 -16.25 -6.84
C PRO A 198 27.63 -15.09 -7.68
N THR A 199 26.61 -15.35 -8.49
CA THR A 199 25.83 -14.29 -9.13
C THR A 199 24.60 -13.97 -8.30
N THR A 200 24.09 -12.73 -8.42
CA THR A 200 22.82 -12.33 -7.80
C THR A 200 21.68 -13.27 -8.19
N GLU A 201 21.63 -13.69 -9.46
CA GLU A 201 20.60 -14.61 -9.96
C GLU A 201 20.73 -16.01 -9.35
N ALA A 202 21.94 -16.59 -9.31
CA ALA A 202 22.17 -17.89 -8.68
C ALA A 202 21.83 -17.85 -7.18
N ALA A 203 22.16 -16.75 -6.50
CA ALA A 203 21.81 -16.54 -5.10
C ALA A 203 20.29 -16.47 -4.89
N ARG A 204 19.57 -15.74 -5.73
CA ARG A 204 18.10 -15.68 -5.72
C ARG A 204 17.45 -17.03 -5.95
N GLN A 205 17.98 -17.82 -6.88
CA GLN A 205 17.48 -19.17 -7.16
C GLN A 205 17.75 -20.12 -6.00
N ARG A 206 18.89 -19.97 -5.32
CA ARG A 206 19.29 -20.84 -4.21
C ARG A 206 18.56 -20.52 -2.91
N TRP A 207 18.43 -19.24 -2.55
CA TRP A 207 17.94 -18.80 -1.24
C TRP A 207 16.57 -18.12 -1.27
N GLY A 208 16.03 -17.79 -2.44
CA GLY A 208 14.70 -17.19 -2.54
C GLY A 208 14.59 -15.90 -1.73
N ASP A 209 13.62 -15.85 -0.83
CA ASP A 209 13.35 -14.71 0.06
C ASP A 209 14.37 -14.58 1.20
N ASP A 210 15.24 -15.57 1.41
CA ASP A 210 16.33 -15.47 2.39
C ASP A 210 17.63 -14.90 1.78
N ALA A 211 17.62 -14.50 0.50
CA ALA A 211 18.84 -14.10 -0.22
C ALA A 211 19.55 -12.90 0.44
N ALA A 212 18.83 -11.85 0.83
CA ALA A 212 19.38 -10.70 1.50
C ALA A 212 20.06 -11.08 2.83
N MET A 213 19.44 -11.97 3.61
CA MET A 213 20.02 -12.46 4.86
C MET A 213 21.23 -13.37 4.61
N ALA A 214 21.17 -14.26 3.60
CA ALA A 214 22.29 -15.09 3.19
C ALA A 214 23.48 -14.23 2.77
N GLN A 215 23.24 -13.11 2.07
CA GLN A 215 24.28 -12.17 1.71
C GLN A 215 24.98 -11.59 2.95
N GLN A 216 24.22 -11.18 3.97
CA GLN A 216 24.76 -10.65 5.22
C GLN A 216 25.61 -11.70 5.95
N VAL A 217 25.14 -12.94 6.01
CA VAL A 217 25.87 -14.07 6.62
C VAL A 217 27.19 -14.31 5.90
N VAL A 218 27.17 -14.38 4.56
CA VAL A 218 28.38 -14.62 3.75
C VAL A 218 29.37 -13.46 3.91
N PHE A 219 28.91 -12.22 3.76
CA PHE A 219 29.77 -11.03 3.89
C PHE A 219 30.43 -10.94 5.27
N HIS A 220 29.64 -11.09 6.34
CA HIS A 220 30.17 -11.00 7.70
C HIS A 220 31.02 -12.22 8.08
N GLY A 221 30.65 -13.43 7.62
CA GLY A 221 31.46 -14.63 7.79
C GLY A 221 32.84 -14.47 7.15
N ALA A 222 32.89 -14.00 5.91
CA ALA A 222 34.15 -13.73 5.20
C ALA A 222 35.01 -12.71 5.95
N ARG A 223 34.42 -11.58 6.37
CA ARG A 223 35.17 -10.52 7.06
C ARG A 223 35.64 -10.90 8.46
N LYS A 224 34.95 -11.83 9.13
CA LYS A 224 35.36 -12.39 10.42
C LYS A 224 36.36 -13.54 10.27
N GLY A 225 36.69 -13.96 9.04
CA GLY A 225 37.58 -15.09 8.78
C GLY A 225 36.96 -16.45 9.12
N TYR A 226 35.62 -16.56 9.04
CA TYR A 226 34.90 -17.82 9.25
C TYR A 226 34.80 -18.66 7.97
N VAL A 227 35.27 -18.13 6.85
CA VAL A 227 35.34 -18.84 5.56
C VAL A 227 36.79 -19.27 5.35
N ASP A 228 37.02 -20.58 5.26
CA ASP A 228 38.35 -21.14 5.05
C ASP A 228 39.01 -20.54 3.81
N GLY A 229 40.26 -20.10 3.94
CA GLY A 229 41.02 -19.46 2.86
C GLY A 229 40.85 -17.94 2.76
N ILE A 230 39.98 -17.31 3.56
CA ILE A 230 39.81 -15.86 3.59
C ILE A 230 40.34 -15.28 4.92
N GLU A 231 41.40 -14.49 4.84
CA GLU A 231 41.92 -13.76 6.01
C GLU A 231 40.91 -12.74 6.54
N ALA A 232 40.77 -12.71 7.87
CA ALA A 232 39.86 -11.79 8.55
C ALA A 232 40.25 -10.32 8.29
N SER A 233 39.25 -9.48 8.02
CA SER A 233 39.38 -8.03 7.95
C SER A 233 38.25 -7.39 8.77
N PRO A 234 38.42 -7.33 10.10
CA PRO A 234 37.40 -6.83 11.00
C PRO A 234 37.04 -5.38 10.67
N VAL A 235 35.76 -5.04 10.84
CA VAL A 235 35.31 -3.65 10.79
C VAL A 235 35.70 -2.95 12.10
N ALA A 236 35.91 -1.64 12.04
CA ALA A 236 36.09 -0.82 13.23
C ALA A 236 34.92 -1.09 14.20
N GLY A 237 35.23 -1.60 15.39
CA GLY A 237 34.24 -1.97 16.39
C GLY A 237 33.55 -0.74 16.99
N PHE A 238 32.53 -0.97 17.82
CA PHE A 238 31.77 0.11 18.47
C PHE A 238 32.66 1.11 19.24
N ASP A 239 33.81 0.68 19.76
CA ASP A 239 34.75 1.55 20.48
C ASP A 239 35.45 2.59 19.58
N ALA A 240 35.62 2.31 18.28
CA ALA A 240 36.21 3.25 17.34
C ALA A 240 35.28 4.43 16.99
N TRP A 241 33.98 4.31 17.28
CA TRP A 241 32.98 5.35 17.03
C TRP A 241 32.79 6.30 18.22
N ARG A 242 33.25 5.91 19.43
CA ARG A 242 33.13 6.73 20.65
C ARG A 242 34.03 7.97 20.65
N SER A 243 35.04 8.01 19.78
CA SER A 243 35.97 9.13 19.63
C SER A 243 35.60 10.10 18.50
N VAL A 244 34.47 9.87 17.81
CA VAL A 244 33.95 10.79 16.80
C VAL A 244 33.04 11.79 17.52
N GLU A 245 33.55 12.98 17.82
CA GLU A 245 32.71 14.10 18.24
C GLU A 245 31.79 14.47 17.06
N VAL A 246 30.47 14.46 17.31
CA VAL A 246 29.42 14.83 16.35
C VAL A 246 29.04 16.29 16.54
#